data_AF-A0AAJ5RMG4-F1
#
_entry.id   AF-A0AAJ5RMG4-F1
#
_cell.length_a   1.000
_cell.length_b   1.000
_cell.length_c   1.000
_cell.angle_alpha   90.00
_cell.angle_beta   90.00
_cell.angle_gamma   90.00
#
_symmetry.space_group_name_H-M   'P 1'
#
loop_
_entity.id
_entity.type
_entity.pdbx_description
1 polymer ?
#
loop_
_entity_poly.entity_id
_entity_poly.type
_entity_poly.pdbx_seq_one_letter_code
_entity_poly.pdbx_strand_id
1 'polypeptide(L)'
;MIKNKIAFISGIVILGICMCLFFPYPNSEMIYAQSSFMSFPIQTKDGFRMLGIIGSVLFIVAIILLGRSITKYFFRTIGLVVILYACLPYLLITAYQETFASGIMAISYNGDGTCDFEMLGKDLMMGECELALHNRSNEAVSFDLEFLESSYLEDDMRMTTLMNLEDKVNSPERNT
;
A
#
# COMPACT_ATOMS: atom_id res chain seq x y z
N MET A 1 21.18 -16.96 -25.77
CA MET A 1 22.52 -16.58 -25.26
C MET A 1 22.50 -15.11 -24.92
N ILE A 2 23.07 -14.75 -23.78
CA ILE A 2 23.24 -13.35 -23.35
C ILE A 2 24.36 -12.76 -24.21
N LYS A 3 24.04 -11.73 -24.99
CA LYS A 3 24.98 -11.03 -25.86
C LYS A 3 25.88 -10.09 -25.06
N ASN A 4 25.31 -9.44 -24.05
CA ASN A 4 26.03 -8.52 -23.17
C ASN A 4 25.70 -8.81 -21.71
N LYS A 5 26.63 -9.46 -21.00
CA LYS A 5 26.46 -9.85 -19.59
C LYS A 5 26.35 -8.64 -18.67
N ILE A 6 27.07 -7.55 -18.96
CA ILE A 6 27.07 -6.33 -18.15
C ILE A 6 25.69 -5.67 -18.23
N ALA A 7 25.15 -5.49 -19.44
CA ALA A 7 23.81 -4.91 -19.62
C ALA A 7 22.69 -5.77 -19.01
N PHE A 8 22.86 -7.09 -19.02
CA PHE A 8 21.93 -8.02 -18.38
C PHE A 8 21.94 -7.87 -16.86
N ILE A 9 23.12 -7.90 -16.24
CA ILE A 9 23.29 -7.74 -14.79
C ILE A 9 22.82 -6.36 -14.34
N SER A 10 23.19 -5.29 -15.07
CA SER A 10 22.74 -3.93 -14.73
C SER A 10 21.23 -3.78 -14.79
N GLY A 11 20.57 -4.39 -15.78
CA GLY A 11 19.11 -4.38 -15.89
C GLY A 11 18.44 -5.08 -14.71
N ILE A 12 18.94 -6.25 -14.30
CA ILE A 12 18.44 -6.96 -13.10
C ILE A 12 18.64 -6.14 -11.83
N VAL A 13 19.81 -5.52 -11.66
CA VAL A 13 20.08 -4.68 -10.47
C VAL A 13 19.14 -3.49 -10.41
N ILE A 14 18.90 -2.80 -11.54
CA ILE A 14 17.96 -1.68 -11.59
C ILE A 14 16.54 -2.15 -11.23
N LEU A 15 16.10 -3.30 -11.74
CA LEU A 15 14.80 -3.87 -11.35
C LEU A 15 14.71 -4.18 -9.86
N GLY A 16 15.78 -4.73 -9.26
CA GLY A 16 15.85 -4.95 -7.82
C GLY A 16 15.73 -3.64 -7.02
N ILE A 17 16.42 -2.58 -7.46
CA ILE A 17 16.33 -1.25 -6.85
C ILE A 17 14.91 -0.69 -6.97
N CYS A 18 14.27 -0.80 -8.14
CA CYS A 18 12.87 -0.42 -8.30
C CYS A 18 11.95 -1.23 -7.38
N MET A 19 12.21 -2.52 -7.21
CA MET A 19 11.39 -3.34 -6.33
C MET A 19 11.52 -2.93 -4.87
N CYS A 20 12.72 -2.58 -4.40
CA CYS A 20 12.94 -2.11 -3.04
C CYS A 20 12.37 -0.70 -2.80
N LEU A 21 12.52 0.22 -3.75
CA LEU A 21 12.05 1.61 -3.60
C LEU A 21 10.52 1.73 -3.64
N PHE A 22 9.85 0.82 -4.34
CA PHE A 22 8.41 0.87 -4.56
C PHE A 22 7.70 -0.35 -3.96
N PHE A 23 8.30 -0.94 -2.93
CA PHE A 23 7.69 -2.04 -2.21
C PHE A 23 6.38 -1.55 -1.56
N PRO A 24 5.22 -2.18 -1.84
CA PRO A 24 3.91 -1.57 -1.53
C PRO A 24 3.47 -1.72 -0.07
N TYR A 25 4.44 -1.72 0.86
CA TYR A 25 4.24 -2.04 2.25
C TYR A 25 5.27 -1.27 3.12
N PRO A 26 4.88 -0.73 4.29
CA PRO A 26 3.60 -0.91 4.99
C PRO A 26 2.44 -0.04 4.48
N ASN A 27 2.76 1.08 3.86
CA ASN A 27 1.74 1.97 3.32
C ASN A 27 1.46 1.57 1.88
N SER A 28 0.32 0.92 1.65
CA SER A 28 -0.19 0.66 0.32
C SER A 28 -0.77 1.95 -0.27
N GLU A 29 0.10 2.86 -0.68
CA GLU A 29 -0.29 4.08 -1.39
C GLU A 29 -1.03 3.81 -2.71
N MET A 30 -1.02 2.55 -3.17
CA MET A 30 -1.87 2.07 -4.25
C MET A 30 -3.37 2.17 -3.93
N ILE A 31 -3.79 2.18 -2.65
CA ILE A 31 -5.19 2.34 -2.25
C ILE A 31 -5.74 3.72 -2.66
N TYR A 32 -4.87 4.73 -2.75
CA TYR A 32 -5.24 6.11 -3.11
C TYR A 32 -4.72 6.55 -4.49
N ALA A 33 -4.12 5.64 -5.27
CA ALA A 33 -3.58 5.95 -6.59
C ALA A 33 -4.69 5.93 -7.65
N GLN A 34 -4.94 7.08 -8.28
CA GLN A 34 -5.91 7.20 -9.39
C GLN A 34 -5.36 6.64 -10.71
N SER A 35 -4.04 6.62 -10.86
CA SER A 35 -3.36 6.04 -12.02
C SER A 35 -2.03 5.41 -11.61
N SER A 36 -1.85 4.15 -12.01
CA SER A 36 -0.62 3.40 -11.76
C SER A 36 -0.08 2.80 -13.05
N PHE A 37 1.25 2.70 -13.13
CA PHE A 37 1.93 1.98 -14.19
C PHE A 37 2.73 0.84 -13.56
N MET A 38 2.31 -0.41 -13.78
CA MET A 38 3.05 -1.61 -13.38
C MET A 38 3.55 -1.58 -11.91
N SER A 39 2.66 -1.19 -10.98
CA SER A 39 2.90 -0.99 -9.54
C SER A 39 3.55 0.33 -9.10
N PHE A 40 3.77 1.29 -10.00
CA PHE A 40 4.20 2.64 -9.65
C PHE A 40 3.00 3.62 -9.64
N PRO A 41 2.67 4.25 -8.50
CA PRO A 41 1.63 5.29 -8.47
C PRO A 41 2.16 6.56 -9.15
N ILE A 42 1.63 6.90 -10.33
CA ILE A 42 2.01 8.12 -11.07
C ILE A 42 1.24 9.32 -10.53
N GLN A 43 -0.03 9.09 -10.19
CA GLN A 43 -0.93 10.12 -9.70
C GLN A 43 -1.65 9.62 -8.44
N THR A 44 -1.39 10.31 -7.33
CA THR A 44 -2.11 10.17 -6.07
C THR A 44 -3.08 11.34 -5.91
N LYS A 45 -4.06 11.24 -5.00
CA LYS A 45 -5.06 12.31 -4.78
C LYS A 45 -4.43 13.67 -4.41
N ASP A 46 -3.19 13.69 -3.92
CA ASP A 46 -2.41 14.89 -3.59
C ASP A 46 -1.56 15.46 -4.76
N GLY A 47 -1.63 14.85 -5.95
CA GLY A 47 -0.92 15.28 -7.15
C GLY A 47 0.12 14.28 -7.68
N PHE A 48 1.06 14.77 -8.49
CA PHE A 48 2.09 13.94 -9.12
C PHE A 48 3.16 13.53 -8.11
N ARG A 49 3.36 12.22 -7.97
CA ARG A 49 4.42 11.68 -7.11
C ARG A 49 5.70 11.53 -7.91
N MET A 50 6.66 12.43 -7.69
CA MET A 50 7.96 12.44 -8.37
C MET A 50 8.68 11.10 -8.28
N LEU A 51 8.54 10.38 -7.15
CA LEU A 51 9.07 9.03 -6.99
C LEU A 51 8.51 8.09 -8.06
N GLY A 52 7.19 8.04 -8.26
CA GLY A 52 6.55 7.16 -9.25
C GLY A 52 6.98 7.43 -10.70
N ILE A 53 7.20 8.70 -11.05
CA ILE A 53 7.73 9.10 -12.36
C ILE A 53 9.17 8.60 -12.54
N ILE A 54 10.04 8.83 -11.55
CA ILE A 54 11.44 8.38 -11.58
C ILE A 54 11.52 6.85 -11.67
N GLY A 55 10.69 6.15 -10.88
CA GLY A 55 10.57 4.69 -10.91
C GLY A 55 10.14 4.15 -12.27
N SER A 56 9.15 4.80 -12.90
CA SER A 56 8.68 4.43 -14.24
C SER A 56 9.78 4.59 -15.30
N VAL A 57 10.54 5.69 -15.26
CA VAL A 57 11.68 5.91 -16.18
C VAL A 57 12.76 4.86 -15.97
N LEU A 58 13.14 4.57 -14.71
CA LEU A 58 14.11 3.53 -14.37
C LEU A 58 13.68 2.16 -14.85
N PHE A 59 12.40 1.82 -14.70
CA PHE A 59 11.83 0.56 -15.17
C PHE A 59 11.91 0.42 -16.70
N ILE A 60 11.57 1.48 -17.45
CA ILE A 60 11.70 1.49 -18.91
C ILE A 60 13.17 1.30 -19.32
N VAL A 61 14.11 1.99 -18.67
CA VAL A 61 15.55 1.83 -18.92
C VAL A 61 16.00 0.39 -18.66
N ALA A 62 15.51 -0.22 -17.57
CA ALA A 62 15.83 -1.61 -17.24
C ALA A 62 15.32 -2.59 -18.32
N ILE A 63 14.09 -2.42 -18.83
CA ILE A 63 13.56 -3.23 -19.93
C ILE A 63 14.40 -3.06 -21.20
N ILE A 64 14.79 -1.83 -21.56
CA ILE A 64 15.62 -1.56 -22.75
C ILE A 64 16.99 -2.26 -22.63
N LEU A 65 17.63 -2.18 -21.46
CA LEU A 65 18.91 -2.84 -21.19
C LEU A 65 18.79 -4.36 -21.28
N LEU A 66 17.75 -4.94 -20.67
CA LEU A 66 17.46 -6.37 -20.75
C LEU A 66 17.22 -6.79 -22.20
N GLY A 67 16.48 -5.99 -22.96
CA GLY A 67 16.19 -6.27 -24.36
C GLY A 67 17.41 -6.28 -25.27
N ARG A 68 18.34 -5.34 -25.06
CA ARG A 68 19.62 -5.33 -25.79
C ARG A 68 20.54 -6.48 -25.37
N SER A 69 20.40 -6.99 -24.17
CA SER A 69 21.27 -8.03 -23.63
C SER A 69 20.94 -9.45 -24.13
N ILE A 70 19.73 -9.71 -24.64
CA ILE A 70 19.26 -11.06 -25.03
C ILE A 70 18.77 -11.07 -26.48
N THR A 71 19.38 -11.90 -27.32
CA THR A 71 19.03 -12.01 -28.74
C THR A 71 18.10 -13.17 -29.09
N LYS A 72 18.20 -14.31 -28.39
CA LYS A 72 17.50 -15.56 -28.79
C LYS A 72 16.29 -15.95 -27.93
N TYR A 73 16.26 -15.53 -26.66
CA TYR A 73 15.21 -15.90 -25.70
C TYR A 73 14.51 -14.67 -25.09
N PHE A 74 14.46 -13.56 -25.83
CA PHE A 74 13.93 -12.28 -25.38
C PHE A 74 12.50 -12.41 -24.82
N PHE A 75 11.57 -12.96 -25.60
CA PHE A 75 10.18 -13.12 -25.18
C PHE A 75 10.00 -13.98 -23.94
N ARG A 76 10.73 -15.11 -23.84
CA ARG A 76 10.66 -15.99 -22.66
C ARG A 76 11.22 -15.30 -21.41
N THR A 77 12.31 -14.56 -21.56
CA THR A 77 12.96 -13.90 -20.42
C THR A 77 12.15 -12.71 -19.95
N ILE A 78 11.62 -11.90 -20.86
CA ILE A 78 10.71 -10.80 -20.50
C ILE A 78 9.42 -11.32 -19.90
N GLY A 79 8.81 -12.35 -20.49
CA GLY A 79 7.61 -12.96 -19.91
C GLY A 79 7.86 -13.44 -18.47
N LEU A 80 8.99 -14.09 -18.22
CA LEU A 80 9.38 -14.52 -16.88
C LEU A 80 9.63 -13.34 -15.94
N VAL A 81 10.32 -12.29 -16.39
CA VAL A 81 10.56 -11.08 -15.58
C VAL A 81 9.23 -10.40 -15.23
N VAL A 82 8.31 -10.27 -16.18
CA VAL A 82 6.98 -9.67 -15.96
C VAL A 82 6.16 -10.49 -14.95
N ILE A 83 6.13 -11.82 -15.12
CA ILE A 83 5.42 -12.72 -14.19
C ILE A 83 6.02 -12.63 -12.78
N LEU A 84 7.36 -12.68 -12.68
CA LEU A 84 8.04 -12.52 -11.40
C LEU A 84 7.71 -11.16 -10.79
N TYR A 85 7.80 -10.07 -11.55
CA TYR A 85 7.55 -8.74 -11.01
C TYR A 85 6.08 -8.53 -10.56
N ALA A 86 5.13 -9.26 -11.16
CA ALA A 86 3.74 -9.24 -10.75
C ALA A 86 3.47 -10.06 -9.46
N CYS A 87 4.04 -11.27 -9.34
CA CYS A 87 3.75 -12.17 -8.22
C CYS A 87 4.69 -12.00 -7.01
N LEU A 88 5.95 -11.67 -7.25
CA LEU A 88 7.00 -11.63 -6.24
C LEU A 88 6.72 -10.60 -5.11
N PRO A 89 6.20 -9.38 -5.38
CA PRO A 89 5.89 -8.43 -4.31
C PRO A 89 4.86 -8.98 -3.32
N TYR A 90 3.80 -9.63 -3.83
CA TYR A 90 2.74 -10.20 -2.99
C TYR A 90 3.25 -11.33 -2.08
N LEU A 91 4.07 -12.21 -2.63
CA LEU A 91 4.70 -13.29 -1.88
C LEU A 91 5.66 -12.75 -0.81
N LEU A 92 6.47 -11.73 -1.16
CA LEU A 92 7.39 -11.10 -0.23
C LEU A 92 6.68 -10.39 0.92
N ILE A 93 5.57 -9.70 0.65
CA ILE A 93 4.79 -9.04 1.71
C ILE A 93 4.24 -10.08 2.67
N THR A 94 3.61 -11.13 2.15
CA THR A 94 3.03 -12.20 2.99
C THR A 94 4.10 -12.87 3.84
N ALA A 95 5.22 -13.25 3.22
CA ALA A 95 6.34 -13.86 3.94
C ALA A 95 6.91 -12.90 4.99
N TYR A 96 7.07 -11.61 4.67
CA TYR A 96 7.54 -10.62 5.61
C TYR A 96 6.58 -10.45 6.80
N GLN A 97 5.27 -10.34 6.54
CA GLN A 97 4.24 -10.18 7.57
C GLN A 97 4.17 -11.37 8.53
N GLU A 98 4.35 -12.59 8.04
CA GLU A 98 4.27 -13.81 8.86
C GLU A 98 5.57 -14.11 9.62
N THR A 99 6.73 -13.69 9.12
CA THR A 99 8.03 -14.12 9.67
C THR A 99 8.85 -13.03 10.34
N PHE A 100 8.80 -11.79 9.86
CA PHE A 100 9.66 -10.69 10.32
C PHE A 100 8.89 -9.49 10.86
N ALA A 101 7.65 -9.28 10.41
CA ALA A 101 6.85 -8.16 10.88
C ALA A 101 6.46 -8.37 12.34
N SER A 102 6.65 -7.31 13.13
CA SER A 102 6.22 -7.21 14.52
C SER A 102 5.42 -5.92 14.70
N GLY A 103 4.59 -5.88 15.73
CA GLY A 103 3.75 -4.71 15.98
C GLY A 103 2.70 -4.49 14.87
N ILE A 104 2.37 -3.22 14.60
CA ILE A 104 1.35 -2.81 13.62
C ILE A 104 1.60 -3.34 12.20
N MET A 105 2.85 -3.62 11.86
CA MET A 105 3.27 -4.14 10.57
C MET A 105 2.66 -5.54 10.30
N ALA A 106 2.45 -6.35 11.35
CA ALA A 106 1.86 -7.67 11.21
C ALA A 106 0.33 -7.66 11.03
N ILE A 107 -0.31 -6.50 11.18
CA ILE A 107 -1.75 -6.36 11.02
C ILE A 107 -2.08 -6.17 9.53
N SER A 108 -3.08 -6.89 9.06
CA SER A 108 -3.63 -6.80 7.71
C SER A 108 -5.12 -6.42 7.78
N TYR A 109 -5.57 -5.58 6.84
CA TYR A 109 -6.98 -5.19 6.70
C TYR A 109 -7.43 -5.50 5.28
N ASN A 110 -8.54 -6.23 5.13
CA ASN A 110 -9.03 -6.69 3.83
C ASN A 110 -10.02 -5.72 3.16
N GLY A 111 -10.34 -4.60 3.79
CA GLY A 111 -11.31 -3.64 3.25
C GLY A 111 -12.77 -4.07 3.42
N ASP A 112 -13.03 -5.03 4.29
CA ASP A 112 -14.34 -5.63 4.60
C ASP A 112 -15.09 -4.92 5.75
N GLY A 113 -14.64 -3.71 6.13
CA GLY A 113 -15.32 -2.93 7.15
C GLY A 113 -16.63 -2.32 6.67
N THR A 114 -17.63 -2.34 7.55
CA THR A 114 -18.94 -1.72 7.34
C THR A 114 -19.06 -0.49 8.22
N CYS A 115 -19.49 0.64 7.64
CA CYS A 115 -19.78 1.86 8.38
C CYS A 115 -21.23 2.25 8.12
N ASP A 116 -22.02 2.25 9.19
CA ASP A 116 -23.42 2.69 9.18
C ASP A 116 -23.52 4.09 9.78
N PHE A 117 -24.29 4.95 9.13
CA PHE A 117 -24.50 6.33 9.55
C PHE A 117 -25.98 6.59 9.78
N GLU A 118 -26.34 6.96 11.01
CA GLU A 118 -27.70 7.28 11.41
C GLU A 118 -27.81 8.74 11.87
N MET A 119 -28.83 9.45 11.38
CA MET A 119 -29.10 10.83 11.79
C MET A 119 -29.91 10.83 13.09
N LEU A 120 -29.30 11.26 14.18
CA LEU A 120 -29.96 11.41 15.49
C LEU A 120 -30.71 12.75 15.61
N GLY A 121 -30.54 13.67 14.64
CA GLY A 121 -31.18 14.98 14.62
C GLY A 121 -30.89 15.78 13.34
N LYS A 122 -31.07 17.10 13.38
CA LYS A 122 -30.76 17.99 12.23
C LYS A 122 -29.26 18.17 12.00
N ASP A 123 -28.50 18.20 13.09
CA ASP A 123 -27.08 18.59 13.09
C ASP A 123 -26.16 17.50 13.66
N LEU A 124 -26.71 16.33 14.04
CA LEU A 124 -25.96 15.25 14.68
C LEU A 124 -26.16 13.91 13.95
N MET A 125 -25.04 13.31 13.58
CA MET A 125 -24.96 12.01 12.91
C MET A 125 -24.14 11.07 13.78
N MET A 126 -24.67 9.88 14.05
CA MET A 126 -23.94 8.79 14.68
C MET A 126 -23.39 7.89 13.58
N GLY A 127 -22.09 7.61 13.63
CA GLY A 127 -21.44 6.65 12.74
C GLY A 127 -20.93 5.47 13.56
N GLU A 128 -21.29 4.26 13.17
CA GLU A 128 -20.76 3.02 13.74
C GLU A 128 -19.97 2.29 12.65
N CYS A 129 -18.70 2.03 12.90
CA CYS A 129 -17.81 1.37 11.94
C CYS A 129 -17.24 0.08 12.55
N GLU A 130 -17.52 -1.05 11.90
CA GLU A 130 -16.90 -2.34 12.21
C GLU A 130 -15.70 -2.55 11.28
N LEU A 131 -14.50 -2.75 11.85
CA LEU A 131 -13.27 -2.99 11.11
C LEU A 131 -12.69 -4.36 11.48
N ALA A 132 -12.63 -5.28 10.52
CA ALA A 132 -12.03 -6.61 10.73
C ALA A 132 -10.52 -6.57 10.47
N LEU A 133 -9.74 -6.41 11.54
CA LEU A 133 -8.27 -6.44 11.49
C LEU A 133 -7.75 -7.86 11.74
N HIS A 134 -6.77 -8.29 10.95
CA HIS A 134 -6.19 -9.63 11.05
C HIS A 134 -4.71 -9.58 11.41
N ASN A 135 -4.37 -10.13 12.57
CA ASN A 135 -2.98 -10.35 12.96
C ASN A 135 -2.41 -11.57 12.22
N ARG A 136 -1.35 -11.34 11.44
CA ARG A 136 -0.61 -12.39 10.71
C ARG A 136 0.65 -12.86 11.45
N SER A 137 0.98 -12.25 12.59
CA SER A 137 2.11 -12.65 13.44
C SER A 137 1.70 -13.75 14.43
N ASN A 138 2.70 -14.47 14.93
CA ASN A 138 2.61 -15.40 16.04
C ASN A 138 2.62 -14.73 17.42
N GLU A 139 2.81 -13.40 17.48
CA GLU A 139 2.85 -12.61 18.71
C GLU A 139 1.60 -11.74 18.87
N ALA A 140 1.22 -11.48 20.13
CA ALA A 140 0.16 -10.52 20.43
C ALA A 140 0.64 -9.10 20.11
N VAL A 141 -0.20 -8.33 19.41
CA VAL A 141 0.12 -6.96 18.99
C VAL A 141 -0.85 -5.99 19.65
N SER A 142 -0.31 -4.88 20.16
CA SER A 142 -1.09 -3.72 20.62
C SER A 142 -0.84 -2.55 19.68
N PHE A 143 -1.90 -1.84 19.31
CA PHE A 143 -1.86 -0.67 18.45
C PHE A 143 -3.06 0.22 18.77
N ASP A 144 -2.90 1.51 18.49
CA ASP A 144 -3.96 2.50 18.61
C ASP A 144 -4.50 2.81 17.20
N LEU A 145 -5.80 3.03 17.10
CA LEU A 145 -6.47 3.43 15.86
C LEU A 145 -6.85 4.90 15.96
N GLU A 146 -6.47 5.67 14.94
CA GLU A 146 -6.86 7.06 14.81
C GLU A 146 -7.54 7.27 13.46
N PHE A 147 -8.76 7.83 13.48
CA PHE A 147 -9.46 8.25 12.29
C PHE A 147 -8.88 9.59 11.82
N LEU A 148 -8.25 9.60 10.66
CA LEU A 148 -7.73 10.83 10.07
C LEU A 148 -8.89 11.69 9.54
N GLU A 149 -8.95 12.95 9.97
CA GLU A 149 -9.86 13.93 9.38
C GLU A 149 -9.43 14.20 7.94
N SER A 150 -10.20 13.65 7.00
CA SER A 150 -9.98 13.93 5.59
C SER A 150 -10.71 15.23 5.23
N SER A 151 -9.99 16.22 4.70
CA SER A 151 -10.51 17.54 4.29
C SER A 151 -11.41 17.48 3.03
N TYR A 152 -11.95 16.31 2.70
CA TYR A 152 -12.65 16.03 1.44
C TYR A 152 -14.18 16.11 1.53
N LEU A 153 -14.72 16.47 2.69
CA LEU A 153 -16.13 16.87 2.78
C LEU A 153 -16.23 18.26 2.14
N GLU A 154 -16.94 18.35 1.02
CA GLU A 154 -17.19 19.58 0.27
C GLU A 154 -17.58 20.73 1.21
N ASP A 155 -17.11 21.94 0.86
CA ASP A 155 -17.18 23.21 1.61
C ASP A 155 -18.56 23.58 2.18
N ASP A 156 -19.62 22.87 1.80
CA ASP A 156 -21.00 23.12 2.21
C ASP A 156 -21.36 22.49 3.58
N MET A 157 -20.58 21.54 4.12
CA MET A 157 -20.83 20.97 5.44
C MET A 157 -19.54 20.74 6.25
N ARG A 158 -19.19 21.71 7.11
CA ARG A 158 -18.16 21.54 8.14
C ARG A 158 -18.63 20.53 9.18
N MET A 159 -18.32 19.25 8.97
CA MET A 159 -18.49 18.21 9.98
C MET A 159 -17.18 18.03 10.75
N THR A 160 -17.25 17.94 12.07
CA THR A 160 -16.12 17.59 12.95
C THR A 160 -16.28 16.13 13.35
N THR A 161 -15.26 15.31 13.16
CA THR A 161 -15.35 13.91 13.60
C THR A 161 -15.20 13.82 15.11
N LEU A 162 -16.08 13.09 15.77
CA LEU A 162 -15.97 12.79 17.20
C LEU A 162 -15.43 11.37 17.46
N MET A 163 -15.11 10.62 16.40
CA MET A 163 -14.74 9.20 16.49
C MET A 163 -13.42 8.95 17.24
N ASN A 164 -12.53 9.95 17.35
CA ASN A 164 -11.30 9.84 18.15
C ASN A 164 -11.49 10.25 19.62
N LEU A 165 -12.70 10.66 20.04
CA LEU A 165 -12.96 11.19 21.38
C LEU A 165 -13.53 10.15 22.36
N GLU A 166 -13.93 8.97 21.88
CA GLU A 166 -14.59 7.95 22.73
C GLU A 166 -13.65 7.31 23.76
N ASP A 167 -12.33 7.42 23.59
CA ASP A 167 -11.34 6.99 24.59
C ASP A 167 -11.41 7.78 25.91
N LYS A 168 -12.26 8.82 26.00
CA LYS A 168 -12.47 9.60 27.23
C LYS A 168 -13.87 9.55 27.84
N VAL A 169 -14.86 8.92 27.21
CA VAL A 169 -16.26 9.04 27.67
C VAL A 169 -16.79 7.78 28.40
N ASN A 170 -16.16 6.61 28.23
CA ASN A 170 -16.64 5.38 28.89
C ASN A 170 -15.56 4.65 29.69
N SER A 171 -15.03 5.30 30.72
CA SER A 171 -14.61 4.57 31.92
C SER A 171 -15.78 4.63 32.90
N PRO A 172 -16.49 3.52 33.17
CA PRO A 172 -17.56 3.54 34.15
C PRO A 172 -16.90 3.82 35.51
N GLU A 173 -17.20 4.97 36.12
CA GLU A 173 -17.07 5.16 37.55
C GLU A 173 -18.00 4.16 38.24
N ARG A 174 -17.51 2.92 38.38
CA ARG A 174 -17.88 2.04 39.47
C ARG A 174 -17.24 2.67 40.71
N ASN A 175 -18.03 3.30 41.57
CA ASN A 175 -17.95 3.14 43.03
C ASN A 175 -19.05 3.90 43.78
N THR A 176 -19.74 3.10 44.62
CA THR A 176 -20.47 3.42 45.87
C THR A 176 -21.70 4.31 45.83
#